data_AF-A0A2V8QAA6-F1
#
_entry.id   AF-A0A2V8QAA6-F1
#
_cell.length_a   1.000
_cell.length_b   1.000
_cell.length_c   1.000
_cell.angle_alpha   90.00
_cell.angle_beta   90.00
_cell.angle_gamma   90.00
#
_symmetry.space_group_name_H-M   'P 1'
#
loop_
_entity.id
_entity.type
_entity.pdbx_description
1 polymer ?
#
loop_
_entity_poly.entity_id
_entity_poly.type
_entity_poly.pdbx_seq_one_letter_code
_entity_poly.pdbx_strand_id
1 'polypeptide(L)'
;MDEIVTEMLIDSFAPNPDAVEVHTILINAPPDVVYRALWTADLGGPLIKLLLGLRMLPGFVSRGCRSLPRNQEVTLQTLIDSQCGLLAEEPNHEVLFGVTGRFWRPTGNVSTFDRASFDSPVPAGVARAVWSFTVAQSSDGQ
;
A
#
# COMPACT_ATOMS: atom_id res chain seq x y z
N MET A 1 7.86 -28.31 13.58
CA MET A 1 8.88 -27.28 13.86
C MET A 1 8.11 -26.00 13.64
N ASP A 2 7.48 -25.53 14.70
CA ASP A 2 6.48 -24.46 14.64
C ASP A 2 7.20 -23.17 14.26
N GLU A 3 6.99 -22.77 13.01
CA GLU A 3 7.27 -21.43 12.54
C GLU A 3 6.43 -20.51 13.44
N ILE A 4 7.10 -19.71 14.27
CA ILE A 4 6.42 -18.65 15.00
C ILE A 4 6.04 -17.63 13.92
N VAL A 5 4.91 -17.86 13.27
CA VAL A 5 4.25 -16.86 12.46
C VAL A 5 3.79 -15.83 13.48
N THR A 6 4.60 -14.80 13.69
CA THR A 6 4.16 -13.58 14.36
C THR A 6 2.91 -13.14 13.59
N GLU A 7 1.75 -13.21 14.23
CA GLU A 7 0.48 -12.81 13.61
C GLU A 7 0.60 -11.33 13.21
N MET A 8 0.69 -11.07 11.91
CA MET A 8 0.90 -9.73 11.40
C MET A 8 -0.44 -8.99 11.43
N LEU A 9 -0.40 -7.67 11.56
CA LEU A 9 -1.59 -6.84 11.55
C LEU A 9 -2.42 -7.10 10.29
N ILE A 10 -1.78 -7.28 9.13
CA ILE A 10 -2.48 -7.54 7.86
C ILE A 10 -3.38 -8.79 7.89
N ASP A 11 -3.00 -9.83 8.62
CA ASP A 11 -3.75 -11.10 8.66
C ASP A 11 -5.12 -10.92 9.33
N SER A 12 -5.21 -9.99 10.30
CA SER A 12 -6.46 -9.65 10.97
C SER A 12 -7.42 -8.86 10.06
N PHE A 13 -6.91 -8.09 9.10
CA PHE A 13 -7.71 -7.26 8.20
C PHE A 13 -8.09 -7.96 6.89
N ALA A 14 -7.31 -8.97 6.47
CA ALA A 14 -7.61 -9.79 5.30
C ALA A 14 -7.35 -11.29 5.57
N PRO A 15 -8.18 -11.94 6.41
CA PRO A 15 -7.98 -13.34 6.77
C PRO A 15 -8.23 -14.32 5.61
N ASN A 16 -9.00 -13.92 4.61
CA ASN A 16 -9.33 -14.74 3.43
C ASN A 16 -9.26 -13.88 2.16
N PRO A 17 -8.06 -13.50 1.69
CA PRO A 17 -7.89 -12.63 0.55
C PRO A 17 -8.10 -13.38 -0.77
N ASP A 18 -8.72 -12.73 -1.76
CA ASP A 18 -8.88 -13.28 -3.12
C ASP A 18 -7.53 -13.35 -3.89
N ALA A 19 -6.57 -12.51 -3.52
CA ALA A 19 -5.23 -12.45 -4.09
C ALA A 19 -4.23 -11.95 -3.04
N VAL A 20 -3.01 -12.52 -3.07
CA VAL A 20 -1.91 -12.19 -2.15
C VAL A 20 -0.62 -12.02 -2.94
N GLU A 21 0.17 -11.02 -2.57
CA GLU A 21 1.50 -10.79 -3.10
C GLU A 21 2.42 -10.38 -1.93
N VAL A 22 3.57 -11.02 -1.81
CA VAL A 22 4.56 -10.77 -0.75
C VAL A 22 5.92 -10.56 -1.37
N HIS A 23 6.61 -9.49 -0.96
CA HIS A 23 7.97 -9.15 -1.37
C HIS A 23 8.86 -9.01 -0.16
N THR A 24 10.06 -9.58 -0.23
CA THR A 24 11.05 -9.51 0.86
C THR A 24 12.41 -9.11 0.30
N ILE A 25 13.06 -8.17 0.98
CA ILE A 25 14.43 -7.75 0.67
C ILE A 25 15.25 -7.74 1.96
N LEU A 26 16.53 -8.11 1.86
CA LEU A 26 17.47 -8.02 2.97
C LEU A 26 18.18 -6.67 2.92
N ILE A 27 18.20 -5.98 4.07
CA ILE A 27 18.88 -4.69 4.22
C ILE A 27 19.87 -4.83 5.37
N ASN A 28 21.14 -4.52 5.10
CA ASN A 28 22.18 -4.54 6.12
C ASN A 28 22.12 -3.26 6.98
N ALA A 29 21.07 -3.13 7.78
CA ALA A 29 20.87 -2.04 8.72
C ALA A 29 19.98 -2.50 9.91
N PRO A 30 20.07 -1.83 11.07
CA PRO A 30 19.16 -2.07 12.19
C PRO A 30 17.67 -1.87 11.80
N PRO A 31 16.73 -2.69 12.33
CA PRO A 31 15.30 -2.59 12.00
C PRO A 31 14.70 -1.19 12.21
N ASP A 32 15.07 -0.48 13.28
CA ASP A 32 14.58 0.87 13.56
C ASP A 32 15.05 1.90 12.51
N VAL A 33 16.26 1.72 11.97
CA VAL A 33 16.78 2.56 10.88
C VAL A 33 16.01 2.31 9.59
N VAL A 34 15.76 1.05 9.26
CA VAL A 34 14.97 0.67 8.08
C VAL A 34 13.54 1.19 8.19
N TYR A 35 12.90 1.01 9.35
CA TYR A 35 11.55 1.49 9.60
C TYR A 35 11.43 3.00 9.44
N ARG A 36 12.37 3.78 10.01
CA ARG A 36 12.40 5.24 9.82
C ARG A 36 12.60 5.62 8.35
N ALA A 37 13.49 4.93 7.64
CA ALA A 37 13.76 5.19 6.23
C ALA A 37 12.52 4.95 5.37
N LEU A 38 11.71 3.94 5.72
CA LEU A 38 10.47 3.58 5.03
C LEU A 38 9.49 4.76 4.89
N TRP A 39 9.37 5.58 5.93
CA TRP A 39 8.48 6.76 5.95
C TRP A 39 8.92 7.88 5.01
N THR A 40 10.21 7.94 4.69
CA THR A 40 10.81 8.98 3.85
C THR A 40 11.19 8.50 2.45
N ALA A 41 11.12 7.19 2.19
CA ALA A 41 11.53 6.61 0.92
C ALA A 41 10.54 6.97 -0.21
N ASP A 42 11.06 7.30 -1.39
CA ASP A 42 10.24 7.40 -2.60
C ASP A 42 9.97 5.99 -3.15
N LEU A 43 8.76 5.49 -2.92
CA LEU A 43 8.27 4.22 -3.45
C LEU A 43 7.88 4.33 -4.94
N GLY A 44 7.87 5.55 -5.49
CA GLY A 44 7.42 5.89 -6.83
C GLY A 44 8.56 5.90 -7.83
N GLY A 45 9.18 4.75 -8.09
CA GLY A 45 10.21 4.62 -9.12
C GLY A 45 9.74 5.09 -10.51
N PRO A 46 10.65 5.47 -11.42
CA PRO A 46 10.29 6.01 -12.73
C PRO A 46 9.44 5.03 -13.57
N LEU A 47 9.67 3.73 -13.42
CA LEU A 47 8.87 2.69 -14.08
C LEU A 47 7.44 2.65 -13.53
N ILE A 48 7.25 2.73 -12.22
CA ILE A 48 5.93 2.75 -11.59
C ILE A 48 5.16 4.00 -12.05
N LYS A 49 5.80 5.17 -11.99
CA LYS A 49 5.23 6.44 -12.47
C LYS A 49 4.82 6.35 -13.95
N LEU A 50 5.65 5.73 -14.80
CA LEU A 50 5.34 5.50 -16.21
C LEU A 50 4.13 4.57 -16.40
N LEU A 51 4.11 3.42 -15.71
CA LEU A 51 3.02 2.44 -15.83
C LEU A 51 1.69 3.00 -15.33
N LEU A 52 1.70 3.74 -14.21
CA LEU A 52 0.51 4.43 -13.72
C LEU A 52 0.07 5.55 -14.68
N GLY A 53 1.00 6.31 -15.25
CA GLY A 53 0.68 7.29 -16.28
C GLY A 53 0.02 6.67 -17.51
N LEU A 54 0.56 5.56 -18.01
CA LEU A 54 0.02 4.79 -19.13
C LEU A 54 -1.39 4.26 -18.82
N ARG A 55 -1.60 3.75 -17.61
CA ARG A 55 -2.90 3.27 -17.14
C ARG A 55 -3.98 4.35 -17.16
N MET A 56 -3.60 5.60 -16.93
CA MET A 56 -4.54 6.73 -16.90
C MET A 56 -4.90 7.27 -18.30
N LEU A 57 -4.12 6.95 -19.35
CA LEU A 57 -4.34 7.43 -20.74
C LEU A 57 -5.78 7.28 -21.26
N PRO A 58 -6.49 6.16 -21.05
CA PRO A 58 -7.88 6.03 -21.49
C PRO A 58 -8.84 7.03 -20.81
N GLY A 59 -8.55 7.42 -19.56
CA GLY A 59 -9.30 8.44 -18.84
C GLY A 59 -9.08 9.86 -19.40
N PHE A 60 -7.89 10.14 -19.93
CA PHE A 60 -7.56 11.41 -20.57
C PHE A 60 -8.39 11.67 -21.84
N VAL A 61 -8.60 10.64 -22.65
CA VAL A 61 -9.40 10.72 -23.88
C VAL A 61 -10.89 10.97 -23.57
N SER A 62 -11.38 10.54 -22.40
CA SER A 62 -12.82 10.56 -22.06
C SER A 62 -13.25 11.69 -21.12
N ARG A 63 -12.36 12.29 -20.32
CA ARG A 63 -12.72 13.31 -19.30
C ARG A 63 -11.94 14.63 -19.37
N GLY A 64 -11.10 14.82 -20.39
CA GLY A 64 -10.25 16.00 -20.51
C GLY A 64 -9.03 15.97 -19.57
N CYS A 65 -8.00 16.73 -19.93
CA CYS A 65 -6.71 16.73 -19.23
C CYS A 65 -6.83 17.20 -17.77
N ARG A 66 -6.87 16.27 -16.82
CA ARG A 66 -6.40 16.55 -15.45
C ARG A 66 -4.95 16.14 -15.37
N SER A 67 -4.04 17.12 -15.27
CA SER A 67 -2.60 16.89 -15.16
C SER A 67 -2.30 15.75 -14.19
N LEU A 68 -1.53 14.74 -14.63
CA LEU A 68 -0.89 13.84 -13.69
C LEU A 68 -0.01 14.70 -12.77
N PRO A 69 0.02 14.46 -11.45
CA PRO A 69 1.03 15.05 -10.58
C PRO A 69 2.39 14.55 -11.05
N ARG A 70 3.04 15.34 -11.89
CA ARG A 70 4.35 15.07 -12.45
C ARG A 70 5.34 15.48 -11.36
N ASN A 71 6.20 14.56 -10.91
CA ASN A 71 7.26 14.76 -9.91
C ASN A 71 6.91 14.77 -8.40
N GLN A 72 5.77 14.22 -7.97
CA GLN A 72 5.61 14.00 -6.52
C GLN A 72 6.34 12.71 -6.09
N GLU A 73 7.11 12.79 -5.00
CA GLU A 73 7.62 11.61 -4.29
C GLU A 73 6.43 10.80 -3.78
N VAL A 74 6.46 9.48 -3.94
CA VAL A 74 5.43 8.58 -3.43
C VAL A 74 5.93 8.00 -2.11
N THR A 75 5.83 8.80 -1.04
CA THR A 75 6.11 8.36 0.32
C THR A 75 4.85 7.80 0.97
N LEU A 76 5.00 7.09 2.09
CA LEU A 76 3.85 6.64 2.89
C LEU A 76 2.93 7.80 3.28
N GLN A 77 3.50 8.95 3.64
CA GLN A 77 2.72 10.14 3.97
C GLN A 77 1.88 10.62 2.78
N THR A 78 2.44 10.67 1.57
CA THR A 78 1.67 11.09 0.38
C THR A 78 0.56 10.10 0.03
N LEU A 79 0.72 8.82 0.36
CA LEU A 79 -0.32 7.81 0.20
C LEU A 79 -1.44 8.02 1.21
N ILE A 80 -1.12 8.33 2.47
CA ILE A 80 -2.08 8.68 3.52
C ILE A 80 -2.85 9.97 3.16
N ASP A 81 -2.15 10.99 2.68
CA ASP A 81 -2.75 12.27 2.28
C ASP A 81 -3.63 12.15 1.02
N SER A 82 -3.56 10.99 0.34
CA SER A 82 -4.35 10.67 -0.84
C SER A 82 -5.61 9.85 -0.49
N GLN A 83 -5.82 8.71 -1.15
CA GLN A 83 -6.97 7.84 -0.95
C GLN A 83 -6.64 6.52 -0.24
N CYS A 84 -5.40 6.36 0.24
CA CYS A 84 -5.03 5.24 1.13
C CYS A 84 -5.14 5.72 2.57
N GLY A 85 -5.64 4.87 3.47
CA GLY A 85 -5.71 5.19 4.89
C GLY A 85 -4.80 4.33 5.73
N LEU A 86 -4.23 4.92 6.77
CA LEU A 86 -3.54 4.18 7.83
C LEU A 86 -4.56 3.39 8.66
N LEU A 87 -4.42 2.07 8.72
CA LEU A 87 -5.30 1.17 9.47
C LEU A 87 -4.77 0.83 10.85
N ALA A 88 -3.48 0.53 10.92
CA ALA A 88 -2.79 0.17 12.16
C ALA A 88 -1.30 0.41 12.00
N GLU A 89 -0.62 0.62 13.12
CA GLU A 89 0.83 0.77 13.17
C GLU A 89 1.34 0.11 14.45
N GLU A 90 2.34 -0.74 14.30
CA GLU A 90 3.21 -1.21 15.37
C GLU A 90 4.60 -0.58 15.17
N PRO A 91 4.97 0.44 15.98
CA PRO A 91 6.19 1.21 15.75
C PRO A 91 7.45 0.34 15.66
N ASN A 92 8.27 0.59 14.64
CA ASN A 92 9.49 -0.17 14.32
C ASN A 92 9.28 -1.61 13.85
N HIS A 93 8.04 -2.05 13.65
CA HIS A 93 7.73 -3.41 13.24
C HIS A 93 6.83 -3.45 12.00
N GLU A 94 5.63 -2.89 12.05
CA GLU A 94 4.66 -3.00 10.95
C GLU A 94 3.83 -1.74 10.78
N VAL A 95 3.60 -1.33 9.54
CA VAL A 95 2.64 -0.28 9.19
C VAL A 95 1.66 -0.81 8.15
N LEU A 96 0.35 -0.69 8.43
CA LEU A 96 -0.72 -1.27 7.63
C LEU A 96 -1.62 -0.20 7.02
N PHE A 97 -1.89 -0.35 5.73
CA PHE A 97 -2.73 0.56 4.96
C PHE A 97 -3.94 -0.13 4.35
N GLY A 98 -5.00 0.65 4.15
CA GLY A 98 -6.24 0.21 3.54
C GLY A 98 -6.66 1.09 2.38
N VAL A 99 -7.23 0.47 1.35
CA VAL A 99 -7.81 1.18 0.22
C VAL A 99 -9.06 0.45 -0.28
N THR A 100 -10.06 1.21 -0.72
CA THR A 100 -11.27 0.65 -1.34
C THR A 100 -11.54 1.29 -2.69
N GLY A 101 -12.05 0.52 -3.64
CA GLY A 101 -12.30 1.06 -4.97
C GLY A 101 -12.74 0.03 -5.99
N ARG A 102 -12.81 0.49 -7.24
CA ARG A 102 -13.10 -0.36 -8.41
C ARG A 102 -11.85 -0.50 -9.24
N PHE A 103 -10.87 -1.25 -8.72
CA PHE A 103 -9.51 -1.32 -9.25
C PHE A 103 -9.43 -1.78 -10.72
N TRP A 104 -10.47 -2.43 -11.25
CA TRP A 104 -10.57 -2.82 -12.66
C TRP A 104 -10.99 -1.70 -13.61
N ARG A 105 -11.35 -0.51 -13.10
CA ARG A 105 -11.67 0.65 -13.94
C ARG A 105 -10.39 1.39 -14.35
N PRO A 106 -10.35 2.03 -15.53
CA PRO A 106 -9.13 2.63 -16.08
C PRO A 106 -8.40 3.56 -15.10
N THR A 107 -9.16 4.39 -14.37
CA THR A 107 -8.61 5.35 -13.41
C THR A 107 -8.43 4.81 -11.98
N GLY A 108 -8.50 3.49 -11.79
CA GLY A 108 -8.46 2.83 -10.48
C GLY A 108 -9.71 3.03 -9.62
N ASN A 109 -10.41 4.16 -9.81
CA ASN A 109 -11.65 4.53 -9.12
C ASN A 109 -11.57 4.22 -7.61
N VAL A 110 -10.49 4.71 -7.01
CA VAL A 110 -10.27 4.64 -5.57
C VAL A 110 -11.25 5.59 -4.89
N SER A 111 -11.88 5.11 -3.84
CA SER A 111 -12.80 5.91 -3.02
C SER A 111 -12.01 6.67 -1.98
N THR A 112 -12.48 7.85 -1.57
CA THR A 112 -11.91 8.55 -0.41
C THR A 112 -11.90 7.61 0.79
N PHE A 113 -10.76 7.53 1.47
CA PHE A 113 -10.64 6.67 2.64
C PHE A 113 -11.53 7.19 3.78
N ASP A 114 -12.28 6.29 4.39
CA ASP A 114 -13.06 6.51 5.60
C ASP A 114 -13.00 5.25 6.46
N ARG A 115 -12.59 5.38 7.72
CA ARG A 115 -12.36 4.23 8.59
C ARG A 115 -13.66 3.47 8.89
N ALA A 116 -14.75 4.18 9.17
CA ALA A 116 -16.03 3.55 9.49
C ALA A 116 -16.58 2.73 8.29
N SER A 117 -16.49 3.28 7.08
CA SER A 117 -16.83 2.58 5.84
C SER A 117 -15.88 1.43 5.55
N PHE A 118 -14.61 1.56 5.90
CA PHE A 118 -13.62 0.48 5.75
C PHE A 118 -13.91 -0.71 6.65
N ASP A 119 -14.43 -0.51 7.87
CA ASP A 119 -14.75 -1.63 8.77
C ASP A 119 -16.11 -2.28 8.45
N SER A 120 -16.95 -1.63 7.65
CA SER A 120 -18.24 -2.15 7.20
C SER A 120 -18.10 -3.22 6.10
N PRO A 121 -19.10 -4.07 5.82
CA PRO A 121 -19.06 -5.00 4.68
C PRO A 121 -18.81 -4.30 3.35
N VAL A 122 -18.01 -4.90 2.47
CA VAL A 122 -17.68 -4.32 1.16
C VAL A 122 -18.94 -4.32 0.27
N PRO A 123 -19.36 -3.15 -0.27
CA PRO A 123 -20.51 -3.10 -1.17
C PRO A 123 -20.28 -3.90 -2.46
N ALA A 124 -21.37 -4.41 -3.05
CA ALA A 124 -21.29 -5.12 -4.32
C ALA A 124 -20.62 -4.29 -5.43
N GLY A 125 -19.66 -4.89 -6.13
CA GLY A 125 -18.90 -4.22 -7.18
C GLY A 125 -17.87 -3.20 -6.69
N VAL A 126 -17.44 -3.32 -5.44
CA VAL A 126 -16.27 -2.65 -4.85
C VAL A 126 -15.31 -3.73 -4.34
N ALA A 127 -14.02 -3.47 -4.42
CA ALA A 127 -12.99 -4.29 -3.80
C ALA A 127 -12.31 -3.50 -2.67
N ARG A 128 -11.78 -4.25 -1.71
CA ARG A 128 -10.93 -3.76 -0.63
C ARG A 128 -9.56 -4.38 -0.79
N ALA A 129 -8.52 -3.59 -0.61
CA ALA A 129 -7.16 -4.08 -0.51
C ALA A 129 -6.55 -3.57 0.78
N VAL A 130 -5.70 -4.40 1.37
CA VAL A 130 -4.83 -4.06 2.48
C VAL A 130 -3.41 -4.42 2.07
N TRP A 131 -2.46 -3.67 2.60
CA TRP A 131 -1.04 -3.93 2.37
C TRP A 131 -0.26 -3.35 3.54
N SER A 132 0.78 -4.07 3.96
CA SER A 132 1.66 -3.65 5.04
C SER A 132 3.12 -3.66 4.61
N PHE A 133 3.92 -2.90 5.33
CA PHE A 133 5.36 -3.06 5.36
C PHE A 133 5.77 -3.57 6.73
N THR A 134 6.46 -4.69 6.76
CA THR A 134 6.96 -5.31 7.98
C THR A 134 8.48 -5.30 7.98
N VAL A 135 9.07 -4.91 9.10
CA VAL A 135 10.52 -4.92 9.33
C VAL A 135 10.80 -5.91 10.46
N ALA A 136 11.53 -6.96 10.14
CA ALA A 136 11.97 -7.96 11.10
C ALA A 136 13.49 -8.11 11.03
N GLN A 137 14.09 -8.49 12.16
CA GLN A 137 15.50 -8.86 12.17
C GLN A 137 15.67 -10.19 11.44
N SER A 138 16.52 -10.22 10.40
CA SER A 138 16.90 -11.47 9.77
C SER A 138 17.90 -12.23 10.65
N SER A 139 17.71 -13.54 10.80
CA SER A 139 18.67 -14.44 11.45
C SER A 139 19.96 -14.61 10.64
N ASP A 140 19.94 -14.25 9.36
CA ASP A 140 21.06 -14.45 8.42
C ASP A 140 22.09 -13.32 8.49
N GLY A 141 22.45 -12.92 9.71
CA GLY A 141 23.50 -11.92 9.95
C GLY A 141 24.88 -12.49 9.60
N GLN A 142 25.46 -12.03 8.49
CA GLN A 142 26.91 -11.90 8.33
C GLN A 142 27.28 -10.45 8.09
#